data_AF-A0A8T7C039-F1
#
_entry.id   AF-A0A8T7C039-F1
#
_cell.length_a   1.000
_cell.length_b   1.000
_cell.length_c   1.000
_cell.angle_alpha   90.00
_cell.angle_beta   90.00
_cell.angle_gamma   90.00
#
_symmetry.space_group_name_H-M   'P 1'
#
loop_
_entity.id
_entity.type
_entity.pdbx_description
1 polymer ?
#
loop_
_entity_poly.entity_id
_entity_poly.type
_entity_poly.pdbx_seq_one_letter_code
_entity_poly.pdbx_strand_id
1 'polypeptide(L)'
;ATYLLAKKIIEAGACCIQIENQVSDVKQCGHQDGKVTVPHEDFLAKINAVRYAFLELGVEDGIIVARTDSLGAGLTQKIPVSTSEGDLASQYNAFLKTTPVDSADDVANGDIVLKQNGKLVKPVRLPNGLFQFQEGSGEARCVLDGITALRNGADMLWIETEKPHLGQIGGMVDSIREVIPNAKLLYNNSPSFNWTLNFRQQVFDAWREEGKDVSAYDRDALMSVDYDDTELATTADDRIRSFQADAAKVAGVFHHLITLPTYHTAALSTDTLSRDYFGDEGMLGYVKQVQRQEIRLGVACVRHQNMAGSDIGDDHKEYFSGAQALKASGKDNTMNQFA
;
A
#
# COMPACT_ATOMS: atom_id res chain seq x y z
N ALA A 1 9.27 -16.26 13.68
CA ALA A 1 8.52 -15.00 13.94
C ALA A 1 7.27 -14.90 13.07
N THR A 2 7.38 -14.92 11.74
CA THR A 2 6.25 -14.75 10.80
C THR A 2 5.05 -15.66 11.08
N TYR A 3 5.25 -16.97 11.16
CA TYR A 3 4.17 -17.93 11.45
C TYR A 3 3.41 -17.61 12.75
N LEU A 4 4.13 -17.31 13.84
CA LEU A 4 3.52 -17.02 15.15
C LEU A 4 2.66 -15.76 15.11
N LEU A 5 3.11 -14.72 14.40
CA LEU A 5 2.34 -13.49 14.22
C LEU A 5 1.12 -13.73 13.32
N ALA A 6 1.29 -14.43 12.19
CA ALA A 6 0.20 -14.79 11.30
C ALA A 6 -0.89 -15.57 12.04
N LYS A 7 -0.52 -16.58 12.83
CA LYS A 7 -1.45 -17.35 13.66
C LYS A 7 -2.30 -16.45 14.57
N LYS A 8 -1.68 -15.52 15.30
CA LYS A 8 -2.38 -14.57 16.17
C LYS A 8 -3.33 -13.63 15.40
N ILE A 9 -2.92 -13.18 14.22
CA ILE A 9 -3.74 -12.29 13.38
C ILE A 9 -4.96 -13.06 12.83
N ILE A 10 -4.79 -14.33 12.47
CA ILE A 10 -5.89 -15.20 12.00
C ILE A 10 -6.83 -15.56 13.16
N GLU A 11 -6.32 -15.88 14.35
CA GLU A 11 -7.12 -16.08 15.58
C GLU A 11 -7.97 -14.84 15.94
N ALA A 12 -7.48 -13.65 15.60
CA ALA A 12 -8.22 -12.40 15.76
C ALA A 12 -9.29 -12.16 14.66
N GLY A 13 -9.42 -13.06 13.68
CA GLY A 13 -10.46 -13.05 12.65
C GLY A 13 -9.99 -12.63 11.25
N ALA A 14 -8.69 -12.45 11.01
CA ALA A 14 -8.21 -12.09 9.68
C ALA A 14 -8.28 -13.27 8.70
N CYS A 15 -8.95 -13.07 7.57
CA CYS A 15 -8.98 -14.03 6.45
C CYS A 15 -7.91 -13.76 5.38
N CYS A 16 -7.22 -12.62 5.44
CA CYS A 16 -6.23 -12.19 4.46
C CYS A 16 -5.00 -11.61 5.16
N ILE A 17 -3.81 -12.05 4.76
CA ILE A 17 -2.53 -11.56 5.29
C ILE A 17 -1.70 -10.99 4.15
N GLN A 18 -1.33 -9.72 4.25
CA GLN A 18 -0.33 -9.11 3.39
C GLN A 18 1.06 -9.26 4.01
N ILE A 19 2.04 -9.65 3.20
CA ILE A 19 3.46 -9.76 3.61
C ILE A 19 4.38 -9.20 2.54
N GLU A 20 5.53 -8.64 2.92
CA GLU A 20 6.45 -7.91 2.02
C GLU A 20 7.87 -8.49 1.97
N ASN A 21 8.57 -8.24 0.86
CA ASN A 21 9.94 -8.69 0.60
C ASN A 21 11.03 -7.72 1.10
N GLN A 22 10.69 -6.72 1.92
CA GLN A 22 11.65 -5.84 2.57
C GLN A 22 12.32 -6.51 3.80
N VAL A 23 13.54 -6.08 4.12
CA VAL A 23 14.22 -6.47 5.37
C VAL A 23 13.59 -5.74 6.56
N SER A 24 13.24 -6.48 7.61
CA SER A 24 12.46 -5.98 8.75
C SER A 24 13.23 -5.03 9.68
N ASP A 25 14.55 -5.15 9.78
CA ASP A 25 15.43 -4.36 10.64
C ASP A 25 15.69 -2.94 10.11
N VAL A 26 15.63 -2.78 8.78
CA VAL A 26 15.71 -1.51 8.06
C VAL A 26 14.42 -1.22 7.29
N LYS A 27 13.28 -1.63 7.86
CA LYS A 27 11.98 -1.40 7.27
C LYS A 27 11.71 0.11 7.18
N GLN A 28 11.36 0.56 5.99
CA GLN A 28 10.95 1.92 5.68
C GLN A 28 9.51 1.89 5.16
N CYS A 29 8.82 3.03 5.22
CA CYS A 29 7.55 3.17 4.50
C CYS A 29 7.80 3.02 2.99
N GLY A 30 6.82 2.47 2.26
CA GLY A 30 6.93 2.21 0.81
C GLY A 30 7.30 3.41 -0.06
N HIS A 31 7.08 4.63 0.42
CA HIS A 31 7.31 5.90 -0.27
C HIS A 31 8.65 6.58 0.10
N GLN A 32 9.52 5.90 0.86
CA GLN A 32 10.81 6.45 1.28
C GLN A 32 11.96 5.80 0.49
N ASP A 33 13.02 6.56 0.27
CA ASP A 33 14.25 6.08 -0.36
C ASP A 33 15.04 5.15 0.56
N GLY A 34 15.86 4.28 -0.03
CA GLY A 34 16.76 3.38 0.72
C GLY A 34 16.12 2.06 1.16
N LYS A 35 15.01 1.65 0.53
CA LYS A 35 14.42 0.32 0.76
C LYS A 35 15.40 -0.79 0.39
N VAL A 36 15.38 -1.87 1.18
CA VAL A 36 16.28 -3.01 1.05
C VAL A 36 15.46 -4.28 0.89
N THR A 37 15.64 -5.04 -0.19
CA THR A 37 14.93 -6.31 -0.39
C THR A 37 15.72 -7.50 0.13
N VAL A 38 15.00 -8.56 0.49
CA VAL A 38 15.57 -9.90 0.71
C VAL A 38 15.49 -10.73 -0.57
N PRO A 39 16.36 -11.74 -0.73
CA PRO A 39 16.24 -12.71 -1.82
C PRO A 39 14.92 -13.50 -1.77
N HIS A 40 14.51 -14.06 -2.91
CA HIS A 40 13.26 -14.80 -3.03
C HIS A 40 13.12 -15.93 -2.01
N GLU A 41 14.18 -16.70 -1.73
CA GLU A 41 14.14 -17.81 -0.77
C GLU A 41 13.68 -17.38 0.64
N ASP A 42 14.14 -16.22 1.11
CA ASP A 42 13.74 -15.65 2.40
C ASP A 42 12.26 -15.23 2.38
N PHE A 43 11.81 -14.63 1.27
CA PHE A 43 10.42 -14.18 1.13
C PHE A 43 9.45 -15.36 0.95
N LEU A 44 9.80 -16.37 0.17
CA LEU A 44 9.01 -17.59 -0.01
C LEU A 44 8.88 -18.37 1.30
N ALA A 45 9.93 -18.41 2.13
CA ALA A 45 9.82 -18.98 3.48
C ALA A 45 8.79 -18.24 4.34
N LYS A 46 8.67 -16.91 4.20
CA LYS A 46 7.63 -16.12 4.88
C LYS A 46 6.22 -16.44 4.34
N ILE A 47 6.03 -16.56 3.03
CA ILE A 47 4.75 -16.95 2.41
C ILE A 47 4.33 -18.33 2.93
N ASN A 48 5.24 -19.31 2.92
CA ASN A 48 4.98 -20.65 3.45
C ASN A 48 4.61 -20.61 4.93
N ALA A 49 5.29 -19.80 5.74
CA ALA A 49 4.99 -19.62 7.16
C ALA A 49 3.56 -19.08 7.40
N VAL A 50 3.07 -18.16 6.56
CA VAL A 50 1.69 -17.67 6.62
C VAL A 50 0.71 -18.77 6.19
N ARG A 51 1.02 -19.51 5.11
CA ARG A 51 0.17 -20.62 4.64
C ARG A 51 0.00 -21.70 5.71
N TYR A 52 1.09 -22.09 6.39
CA TYR A 52 1.00 -23.05 7.49
C TYR A 52 0.11 -22.57 8.65
N ALA A 53 0.12 -21.27 8.96
CA ALA A 53 -0.75 -20.72 10.00
C ALA A 53 -2.23 -20.83 9.63
N PHE A 54 -2.60 -20.56 8.36
CA PHE A 54 -3.96 -20.76 7.86
C PHE A 54 -4.37 -22.25 7.91
N LEU A 55 -3.52 -23.14 7.40
CA LEU A 55 -3.78 -24.58 7.38
C LEU A 55 -3.98 -25.15 8.79
N GLU A 56 -3.16 -24.75 9.75
CA GLU A 56 -3.28 -25.22 11.14
C GLU A 56 -4.59 -24.78 11.81
N LEU A 57 -5.03 -23.55 11.53
CA LEU A 57 -6.27 -23.01 12.09
C LEU A 57 -7.53 -23.45 11.32
N GLY A 58 -7.39 -24.32 10.31
CA GLY A 58 -8.51 -24.82 9.51
C GLY A 58 -9.15 -23.77 8.60
N VAL A 59 -8.41 -22.70 8.26
CA VAL A 59 -8.87 -21.63 7.36
C VAL A 59 -8.33 -21.92 5.96
N GLU A 60 -8.98 -22.84 5.25
CA GLU A 60 -8.52 -23.35 3.95
C GLU A 60 -8.48 -22.26 2.87
N ASP A 61 -9.43 -21.33 2.90
CA ASP A 61 -9.55 -20.21 1.93
C ASP A 61 -8.78 -18.94 2.34
N GLY A 62 -7.81 -19.07 3.25
CA GLY A 62 -6.98 -17.94 3.69
C GLY A 62 -6.20 -17.32 2.53
N ILE A 63 -6.27 -16.00 2.39
CA ILE A 63 -5.65 -15.24 1.29
C ILE A 63 -4.29 -14.69 1.69
N ILE A 64 -3.29 -14.85 0.83
CA ILE A 64 -1.95 -14.26 0.98
C ILE A 64 -1.73 -13.21 -0.11
N VAL A 65 -1.50 -11.97 0.31
CA VAL A 65 -1.09 -10.87 -0.58
C VAL A 65 0.43 -10.71 -0.50
N ALA A 66 1.13 -10.99 -1.60
CA ALA A 66 2.56 -10.78 -1.70
C ALA A 66 2.87 -9.36 -2.18
N ARG A 67 3.41 -8.54 -1.28
CA ARG A 67 3.88 -7.20 -1.56
C ARG A 67 5.34 -7.21 -2.01
N THR A 68 5.61 -6.56 -3.14
CA THR A 68 6.97 -6.21 -3.54
C THR A 68 7.22 -4.71 -3.39
N ASP A 69 8.38 -4.39 -2.82
CA ASP A 69 8.93 -3.04 -2.71
C ASP A 69 10.06 -2.78 -3.71
N SER A 70 10.32 -3.73 -4.63
CA SER A 70 11.45 -3.71 -5.56
C SER A 70 11.50 -2.46 -6.45
N LEU A 71 10.36 -1.85 -6.78
CA LEU A 71 10.30 -0.69 -7.65
C LEU A 71 11.14 0.47 -7.12
N GLY A 72 10.99 0.77 -5.83
CA GLY A 72 11.74 1.82 -5.12
C GLY A 72 12.93 1.30 -4.31
N ALA A 73 13.18 -0.02 -4.30
CA ALA A 73 14.31 -0.59 -3.58
C ALA A 73 15.53 -0.73 -4.50
N GLY A 74 16.56 0.08 -4.21
CA GLY A 74 17.84 0.03 -4.90
C GLY A 74 18.88 -0.86 -4.22
N LEU A 75 18.55 -1.50 -3.10
CA LEU A 75 19.50 -2.18 -2.24
C LEU A 75 19.06 -3.60 -1.84
N THR A 76 20.03 -4.46 -1.53
CA THR A 76 19.80 -5.74 -0.86
C THR A 76 20.84 -6.02 0.22
N GLN A 77 20.42 -6.74 1.26
CA GLN A 77 21.30 -7.15 2.37
C GLN A 77 22.09 -8.42 2.06
N LYS A 78 21.58 -9.28 1.16
CA LYS A 78 22.13 -10.61 0.89
C LYS A 78 22.28 -10.85 -0.60
N ILE A 79 23.34 -11.57 -0.95
CA ILE A 79 23.54 -12.16 -2.29
C ILE A 79 23.19 -13.64 -2.15
N PRO A 80 22.05 -14.11 -2.70
CA PRO A 80 21.69 -15.52 -2.63
C PRO A 80 22.68 -16.38 -3.42
N VAL A 81 22.85 -17.62 -2.98
CA VAL A 81 23.77 -18.57 -3.61
C VAL A 81 23.04 -19.28 -4.75
N SER A 82 23.50 -19.07 -5.97
CA SER A 82 23.03 -19.84 -7.12
C SER A 82 23.67 -21.23 -7.14
N THR A 83 22.85 -22.24 -7.39
CA THR A 83 23.23 -23.66 -7.46
C THR A 83 23.10 -24.21 -8.87
N SER A 84 22.34 -23.56 -9.73
CA SER A 84 22.19 -23.91 -11.14
C SER A 84 21.93 -22.68 -12.01
N GLU A 85 22.36 -22.73 -13.26
CA GLU A 85 22.12 -21.65 -14.23
C GLU A 85 20.62 -21.36 -14.39
N GLY A 86 20.25 -20.08 -14.26
CA GLY A 86 18.86 -19.64 -14.41
C GLY A 86 17.98 -19.85 -13.18
N ASP A 87 18.50 -20.32 -12.04
CA ASP A 87 17.72 -20.37 -10.79
C ASP A 87 17.36 -18.97 -10.26
N LEU A 88 16.44 -18.91 -9.28
CA LEU A 88 15.98 -17.63 -8.72
C LEU A 88 17.11 -16.78 -8.13
N ALA A 89 18.13 -17.44 -7.56
CA ALA A 89 19.30 -16.75 -7.02
C ALA A 89 20.13 -16.10 -8.13
N SER A 90 20.37 -16.81 -9.24
CA SER A 90 21.07 -16.26 -10.41
C SER A 90 20.28 -15.11 -11.06
N GLN A 91 18.95 -15.23 -11.17
CA GLN A 91 18.09 -14.18 -11.70
C GLN A 91 18.08 -12.94 -10.80
N TYR A 92 18.06 -13.12 -9.48
CA TYR A 92 18.17 -12.03 -8.51
C TYR A 92 19.54 -11.33 -8.61
N ASN A 93 20.62 -12.12 -8.66
CA ASN A 93 21.98 -11.63 -8.78
C ASN A 93 22.23 -10.91 -10.11
N ALA A 94 21.47 -11.26 -11.17
CA ALA A 94 21.58 -10.62 -12.47
C ALA A 94 21.30 -9.10 -12.43
N PHE A 95 20.54 -8.63 -11.44
CA PHE A 95 20.22 -7.22 -11.26
C PHE A 95 21.23 -6.45 -10.41
N LEU A 96 22.24 -7.11 -9.83
CA LEU A 96 23.27 -6.41 -9.04
C LEU A 96 24.02 -5.42 -9.92
N LYS A 97 24.31 -4.24 -9.37
CA LYS A 97 25.24 -3.29 -9.97
C LYS A 97 26.65 -3.82 -9.71
N THR A 98 27.40 -4.12 -10.77
CA THR A 98 28.71 -4.74 -10.66
C THR A 98 29.75 -4.04 -11.51
N THR A 99 31.01 -4.07 -11.11
CA THR A 99 32.16 -3.71 -11.95
C THR A 99 32.90 -4.97 -12.42
N PRO A 100 33.43 -5.01 -13.66
CA PRO A 100 34.29 -6.11 -14.10
C PRO A 100 35.53 -6.27 -13.22
N VAL A 101 36.05 -7.50 -13.14
CA VAL A 101 37.32 -7.84 -12.49
C VAL A 101 38.15 -8.61 -13.51
N ASP A 102 39.21 -7.99 -14.01
CA ASP A 102 40.08 -8.57 -15.04
C ASP A 102 41.32 -9.21 -14.40
N SER A 103 41.75 -8.71 -13.25
CA SER A 103 42.92 -9.19 -12.51
C SER A 103 42.74 -9.07 -10.99
N ALA A 104 43.69 -9.63 -10.23
CA ALA A 104 43.71 -9.46 -8.78
C ALA A 104 43.93 -8.00 -8.34
N ASP A 105 44.54 -7.17 -9.18
CA ASP A 105 44.80 -5.76 -8.88
C ASP A 105 43.51 -4.91 -8.85
N ASP A 106 42.42 -5.40 -9.45
CA ASP A 106 41.10 -4.75 -9.44
C ASP A 106 40.31 -4.99 -8.13
N VAL A 107 40.85 -5.82 -7.25
CA VAL A 107 40.19 -6.32 -6.03
C VAL A 107 40.99 -5.91 -4.81
N ALA A 108 40.37 -5.09 -3.95
CA ALA A 108 40.98 -4.71 -2.68
C ALA A 108 40.82 -5.82 -1.65
N ASN A 109 41.69 -5.82 -0.63
CA ASN A 109 41.53 -6.74 0.50
C ASN A 109 40.17 -6.54 1.18
N GLY A 110 39.35 -7.59 1.22
CA GLY A 110 37.99 -7.57 1.78
C GLY A 110 36.87 -7.33 0.77
N ASP A 111 37.19 -7.11 -0.51
CA ASP A 111 36.20 -7.07 -1.58
C ASP A 111 35.53 -8.44 -1.78
N ILE A 112 34.27 -8.41 -2.22
CA ILE A 112 33.51 -9.60 -2.60
C ILE A 112 33.47 -9.66 -4.12
N VAL A 113 33.88 -10.80 -4.68
CA VAL A 113 33.82 -11.09 -6.11
C VAL A 113 32.91 -12.29 -6.33
N LEU A 114 32.08 -12.23 -7.37
CA LEU A 114 31.27 -13.36 -7.81
C LEU A 114 31.46 -13.59 -9.31
N LYS A 115 31.17 -14.81 -9.76
CA LYS A 115 31.18 -15.15 -11.18
C LYS A 115 29.78 -15.00 -11.75
N GLN A 116 29.64 -14.18 -12.79
CA GLN A 116 28.38 -13.93 -13.48
C GLN A 116 28.61 -13.96 -14.99
N ASN A 117 27.81 -14.74 -15.72
CA ASN A 117 27.92 -14.90 -17.17
C ASN A 117 29.35 -15.23 -17.64
N GLY A 118 30.04 -16.12 -16.90
CA GLY A 118 31.40 -16.55 -17.20
C GLY A 118 32.51 -15.57 -16.78
N LYS A 119 32.18 -14.37 -16.32
CA LYS A 119 33.15 -13.32 -15.93
C LYS A 119 33.20 -13.12 -14.43
N LEU A 120 34.36 -12.72 -13.91
CA LEU A 120 34.47 -12.24 -12.54
C LEU A 120 33.97 -10.80 -12.47
N VAL A 121 33.12 -10.54 -11.48
CA VAL A 121 32.54 -9.22 -11.25
C VAL A 121 32.53 -8.91 -9.76
N LYS A 122 32.67 -7.63 -9.43
CA LYS A 122 32.59 -7.10 -8.07
C LYS A 122 31.28 -6.33 -7.90
N PRO A 123 30.34 -6.80 -7.07
CA PRO A 123 29.13 -6.04 -6.75
C PRO A 123 29.47 -4.74 -6.02
N VAL A 124 28.76 -3.67 -6.35
CA VAL A 124 28.89 -2.39 -5.64
C VAL A 124 28.32 -2.55 -4.23
N ARG A 125 29.21 -2.44 -3.24
CA ARG A 125 28.90 -2.58 -1.82
C ARG A 125 29.09 -1.24 -1.11
N LEU A 126 28.10 -0.84 -0.33
CA LEU A 126 28.10 0.40 0.45
C LEU A 126 28.87 0.23 1.78
N PRO A 127 29.30 1.32 2.44
CA PRO A 127 30.00 1.25 3.73
C PRO A 127 29.21 0.54 4.85
N ASN A 128 27.88 0.55 4.77
CA ASN A 128 26.99 -0.16 5.69
C ASN A 128 26.84 -1.67 5.36
N GLY A 129 27.54 -2.15 4.34
CA GLY A 129 27.57 -3.55 3.94
C GLY A 129 26.51 -3.98 2.92
N LEU A 130 25.56 -3.12 2.56
CA LEU A 130 24.49 -3.41 1.59
C LEU A 130 25.01 -3.38 0.14
N PHE A 131 24.36 -4.13 -0.74
CA PHE A 131 24.67 -4.19 -2.17
C PHE A 131 23.66 -3.41 -3.00
N GLN A 132 24.12 -2.77 -4.07
CA GLN A 132 23.28 -1.99 -4.97
C GLN A 132 22.76 -2.81 -6.16
N PHE A 133 21.51 -2.56 -6.55
CA PHE A 133 20.97 -2.99 -7.84
C PHE A 133 21.28 -1.98 -8.95
N GLN A 134 21.18 -2.43 -10.19
CA GLN A 134 21.25 -1.59 -11.39
C GLN A 134 20.11 -0.57 -11.38
N GLU A 135 20.41 0.66 -11.78
CA GLU A 135 19.41 1.72 -11.96
C GLU A 135 18.41 1.31 -13.07
N GLY A 136 17.14 1.68 -12.92
CA GLY A 136 16.07 1.30 -13.86
C GLY A 136 15.62 -0.17 -13.79
N SER A 137 16.21 -1.02 -12.94
CA SER A 137 15.82 -2.43 -12.82
C SER A 137 14.55 -2.70 -12.00
N GLY A 138 13.94 -1.67 -11.41
CA GLY A 138 12.84 -1.80 -10.44
C GLY A 138 11.62 -2.56 -10.99
N GLU A 139 11.15 -2.19 -12.18
CA GLU A 139 9.99 -2.81 -12.81
C GLU A 139 10.23 -4.29 -13.14
N ALA A 140 11.38 -4.60 -13.74
CA ALA A 140 11.76 -5.98 -14.07
C ALA A 140 11.87 -6.86 -12.81
N ARG A 141 12.40 -6.32 -11.71
CA ARG A 141 12.44 -7.01 -10.41
C ARG A 141 11.04 -7.21 -9.83
N CYS A 142 10.15 -6.22 -9.90
CA CYS A 142 8.75 -6.37 -9.48
C CYS A 142 8.02 -7.47 -10.27
N VAL A 143 8.24 -7.56 -11.58
CA VAL A 143 7.67 -8.61 -12.42
C VAL A 143 8.17 -9.99 -11.99
N LEU A 144 9.49 -10.15 -11.78
CA LEU A 144 10.08 -11.39 -11.28
C LEU A 144 9.53 -11.76 -9.89
N ASP A 145 9.46 -10.80 -8.96
CA ASP A 145 8.92 -11.00 -7.62
C ASP A 145 7.46 -11.48 -7.68
N GLY A 146 6.64 -10.82 -8.51
CA GLY A 146 5.22 -11.12 -8.65
C GLY A 146 4.96 -12.51 -9.22
N ILE A 147 5.63 -12.86 -10.32
CA ILE A 147 5.55 -14.20 -10.91
C ILE A 147 6.00 -15.26 -9.90
N THR A 148 7.13 -14.99 -9.21
CA THR A 148 7.70 -15.92 -8.24
C THR A 148 6.76 -16.14 -7.07
N ALA A 149 6.15 -15.09 -6.51
CA ALA A 149 5.22 -15.19 -5.40
C ALA A 149 3.96 -15.98 -5.78
N LEU A 150 3.34 -15.68 -6.93
CA LEU A 150 2.12 -16.38 -7.38
C LEU A 150 2.38 -17.87 -7.67
N ARG A 151 3.54 -18.21 -8.23
CA ARG A 151 3.93 -19.63 -8.44
C ARG A 151 4.17 -20.40 -7.14
N ASN A 152 4.38 -19.69 -6.03
CA ASN A 152 4.81 -20.27 -4.76
C ASN A 152 3.84 -19.94 -3.61
N GLY A 153 2.55 -19.81 -3.90
CA GLY A 153 1.48 -19.87 -2.90
C GLY A 153 0.88 -18.53 -2.46
N ALA A 154 1.28 -17.41 -3.06
CA ALA A 154 0.54 -16.15 -2.94
C ALA A 154 -0.72 -16.17 -3.83
N ASP A 155 -1.79 -15.54 -3.36
CA ASP A 155 -3.08 -15.49 -4.05
C ASP A 155 -3.27 -14.17 -4.81
N MET A 156 -2.62 -13.11 -4.34
CA MET A 156 -2.69 -11.77 -4.89
C MET A 156 -1.34 -11.05 -4.78
N LEU A 157 -1.16 -10.04 -5.62
CA LEU A 157 0.01 -9.18 -5.60
C LEU A 157 -0.31 -7.80 -5.03
N TRP A 158 0.71 -7.15 -4.48
CA TRP A 158 0.76 -5.72 -4.24
C TRP A 158 2.11 -5.24 -4.77
N ILE A 159 2.11 -4.29 -5.70
CA ILE A 159 3.33 -3.62 -6.16
C ILE A 159 3.30 -2.20 -5.60
N GLU A 160 4.22 -1.87 -4.69
CA GLU A 160 4.29 -0.51 -4.14
C GLU A 160 4.86 0.44 -5.21
N THR A 161 4.10 1.48 -5.55
CA THR A 161 4.49 2.49 -6.55
C THR A 161 4.84 3.83 -5.92
N GLU A 162 5.64 4.63 -6.61
CA GLU A 162 6.03 5.99 -6.21
C GLU A 162 5.01 7.07 -6.61
N LYS A 163 4.10 6.74 -7.52
CA LYS A 163 3.06 7.63 -8.05
C LYS A 163 1.81 6.86 -8.52
N PRO A 164 0.64 7.52 -8.60
CA PRO A 164 -0.57 6.93 -9.17
C PRO A 164 -0.57 7.04 -10.70
N HIS A 165 0.02 6.06 -11.38
CA HIS A 165 0.17 6.08 -12.85
C HIS A 165 -0.30 4.77 -13.50
N LEU A 166 -1.43 4.84 -14.20
CA LEU A 166 -2.10 3.66 -14.80
C LEU A 166 -1.21 2.91 -15.79
N GLY A 167 -0.49 3.61 -16.68
CA GLY A 167 0.37 2.97 -17.68
C GLY A 167 1.52 2.14 -17.08
N GLN A 168 2.19 2.68 -16.05
CA GLN A 168 3.29 2.01 -15.35
C GLN A 168 2.82 0.72 -14.65
N ILE A 169 1.75 0.80 -13.87
CA ILE A 169 1.23 -0.39 -13.18
C ILE A 169 0.61 -1.39 -14.17
N GLY A 170 -0.07 -0.91 -15.21
CA GLY A 170 -0.60 -1.72 -16.31
C GLY A 170 0.51 -2.53 -16.99
N GLY A 171 1.60 -1.88 -17.41
CA GLY A 171 2.71 -2.56 -18.09
C GLY A 171 3.40 -3.63 -17.25
N MET A 172 3.58 -3.40 -15.94
CA MET A 172 4.09 -4.44 -15.04
C MET A 172 3.11 -5.61 -14.90
N VAL A 173 1.81 -5.34 -14.77
CA VAL A 173 0.80 -6.40 -14.64
C VAL A 173 0.64 -7.19 -15.94
N ASP A 174 0.69 -6.54 -17.10
CA ASP A 174 0.68 -7.20 -18.41
C ASP A 174 1.85 -8.19 -18.52
N SER A 175 3.05 -7.75 -18.16
CA SER A 175 4.25 -8.61 -18.14
C SER A 175 4.10 -9.82 -17.21
N ILE A 176 3.45 -9.64 -16.04
CA ILE A 176 3.16 -10.76 -15.12
C ILE A 176 2.11 -11.69 -15.74
N ARG A 177 1.10 -11.15 -16.42
CA ARG A 177 -0.01 -11.90 -17.02
C ARG A 177 0.36 -12.67 -18.28
N GLU A 178 1.46 -12.33 -18.95
CA GLU A 178 2.07 -13.20 -19.97
C GLU A 178 2.39 -14.59 -19.40
N VAL A 179 2.72 -14.66 -18.11
CA VAL A 179 3.07 -15.90 -17.42
C VAL A 179 1.95 -16.43 -16.53
N ILE A 180 1.24 -15.55 -15.81
CA ILE A 180 0.14 -15.87 -14.90
C ILE A 180 -1.11 -15.08 -15.32
N PRO A 181 -1.89 -15.54 -16.32
CA PRO A 181 -2.93 -14.74 -16.96
C PRO A 181 -4.03 -14.21 -16.03
N ASN A 182 -4.27 -14.91 -14.92
CA ASN A 182 -5.29 -14.57 -13.93
C ASN A 182 -4.76 -13.76 -12.73
N ALA A 183 -3.51 -13.28 -12.79
CA ALA A 183 -2.91 -12.47 -11.72
C ALA A 183 -3.82 -11.29 -11.33
N LYS A 184 -4.02 -11.13 -10.02
CA LYS A 184 -4.85 -10.07 -9.42
C LYS A 184 -3.97 -9.15 -8.58
N LEU A 185 -4.27 -7.86 -8.64
CA LEU A 185 -3.55 -6.85 -7.91
C LEU A 185 -4.41 -6.23 -6.81
N LEU A 186 -3.83 -6.03 -5.64
CA LEU A 186 -4.29 -5.10 -4.63
C LEU A 186 -3.48 -3.81 -4.79
N TYR A 187 -4.17 -2.68 -4.91
CA TYR A 187 -3.54 -1.38 -5.20
C TYR A 187 -3.75 -0.39 -4.06
N ASN A 188 -2.63 0.16 -3.56
CA ASN A 188 -2.62 1.24 -2.59
C ASN A 188 -2.79 2.59 -3.30
N ASN A 189 -3.96 3.20 -3.17
CA ASN A 189 -4.24 4.57 -3.55
C ASN A 189 -3.66 5.49 -2.47
N SER A 190 -2.33 5.58 -2.43
CA SER A 190 -1.61 6.14 -1.28
C SER A 190 -2.00 7.59 -1.00
N PRO A 191 -2.28 7.94 0.28
CA PRO A 191 -2.46 9.33 0.67
C PRO A 191 -1.13 10.10 0.74
N SER A 192 0.02 9.42 0.60
CA SER A 192 1.32 10.08 0.47
C SER A 192 1.56 10.65 -0.93
N PHE A 193 0.74 10.29 -1.92
CA PHE A 193 0.77 10.92 -3.23
C PHE A 193 0.12 12.31 -3.20
N ASN A 194 0.74 13.29 -3.84
CA ASN A 194 0.04 14.50 -4.23
C ASN A 194 -0.79 14.20 -5.49
N TRP A 195 -2.06 13.79 -5.30
CA TRP A 195 -2.95 13.35 -6.37
C TRP A 195 -3.16 14.43 -7.44
N THR A 196 -3.56 15.63 -7.04
CA THR A 196 -3.83 16.74 -7.97
C THR A 196 -2.59 17.08 -8.79
N LEU A 197 -1.42 17.25 -8.16
CA LEU A 197 -0.19 17.55 -8.91
C LEU A 197 0.17 16.44 -9.90
N ASN A 198 0.12 15.17 -9.46
CA ASN A 198 0.43 14.03 -10.32
C ASN A 198 -0.48 13.98 -11.55
N PHE A 199 -1.80 14.13 -11.37
CA PHE A 199 -2.74 14.02 -12.48
C PHE A 199 -2.73 15.27 -13.37
N ARG A 200 -2.56 16.47 -12.82
CA ARG A 200 -2.37 17.69 -13.62
C ARG A 200 -1.11 17.59 -14.49
N GLN A 201 0.01 17.09 -13.95
CA GLN A 201 1.22 16.85 -14.73
C GLN A 201 1.02 15.77 -15.81
N GLN A 202 0.33 14.67 -15.49
CA GLN A 202 0.00 13.62 -16.48
C GLN A 202 -0.91 14.14 -17.61
N VAL A 203 -1.85 15.05 -17.31
CA VAL A 203 -2.69 15.70 -18.34
C VAL A 203 -1.85 16.67 -19.17
N PHE A 204 -1.04 17.51 -18.53
CA PHE A 204 -0.14 18.44 -19.20
C PHE A 204 0.78 17.72 -20.20
N ASP A 205 1.46 16.66 -19.74
CA ASP A 205 2.40 15.91 -20.57
C ASP A 205 1.69 15.23 -21.75
N ALA A 206 0.51 14.62 -21.52
CA ALA A 206 -0.30 14.03 -22.58
C ALA A 206 -0.76 15.07 -23.62
N TRP A 207 -1.25 16.23 -23.19
CA TRP A 207 -1.67 17.30 -24.08
C TRP A 207 -0.52 17.86 -24.91
N ARG A 208 0.66 18.01 -24.30
CA ARG A 208 1.87 18.42 -25.00
C ARG A 208 2.25 17.41 -26.09
N GLU A 209 2.19 16.12 -25.79
CA GLU A 209 2.45 15.04 -26.76
C GLU A 209 1.41 14.99 -27.88
N GLU A 210 0.15 15.29 -27.57
CA GLU A 210 -0.96 15.42 -28.54
C GLU A 210 -0.90 16.72 -29.37
N GLY A 211 0.02 17.64 -29.06
CA GLY A 211 0.17 18.92 -29.76
C GLY A 211 -0.86 19.99 -29.39
N LYS A 212 -1.56 19.85 -28.26
CA LYS A 212 -2.40 20.91 -27.70
C LYS A 212 -1.55 22.05 -27.15
N ASP A 213 -2.09 23.27 -27.20
CA ASP A 213 -1.42 24.43 -26.61
C ASP A 213 -1.48 24.36 -25.08
N VAL A 214 -0.29 24.24 -24.47
CA VAL A 214 -0.11 24.22 -23.01
C VAL A 214 0.63 25.45 -22.50
N SER A 215 0.84 26.47 -23.33
CA SER A 215 1.64 27.67 -23.00
C SER A 215 1.08 28.49 -21.83
N ALA A 216 -0.22 28.36 -21.55
CA ALA A 216 -0.88 29.00 -20.41
C ALA A 216 -0.58 28.30 -19.05
N TYR A 217 0.03 27.12 -19.07
CA TYR A 217 0.30 26.31 -17.89
C TYR A 217 1.79 26.24 -17.59
N ASP A 218 2.17 26.57 -16.35
CA ASP A 218 3.49 26.25 -15.82
C ASP A 218 3.47 24.86 -15.20
N ARG A 219 4.17 23.90 -15.83
CA ARG A 219 4.22 22.49 -15.43
C ARG A 219 4.68 22.30 -13.98
N ASP A 220 5.58 23.16 -13.49
CA ASP A 220 6.16 23.04 -12.15
C ASP A 220 5.28 23.72 -11.07
N ALA A 221 4.31 24.53 -11.49
CA ALA A 221 3.38 25.25 -10.61
C ALA A 221 1.91 24.80 -10.76
N LEU A 222 1.67 23.59 -11.30
CA LEU A 222 0.31 23.09 -11.55
C LEU A 222 -0.53 22.86 -10.29
N MET A 223 0.07 22.79 -9.09
CA MET A 223 -0.64 22.75 -7.81
C MET A 223 -0.98 24.17 -7.33
N SER A 224 -1.67 24.95 -8.16
CA SER A 224 -2.12 26.32 -7.85
C SER A 224 -3.65 26.44 -7.91
N VAL A 225 -4.19 27.31 -7.07
CA VAL A 225 -5.61 27.76 -7.09
C VAL A 225 -5.95 28.42 -8.42
N ASP A 226 -4.98 29.10 -9.05
CA ASP A 226 -5.18 29.78 -10.33
C ASP A 226 -5.62 28.82 -11.46
N TYR A 227 -5.38 27.51 -11.29
CA TYR A 227 -5.72 26.49 -12.26
C TYR A 227 -7.02 25.73 -11.93
N ASP A 228 -7.68 25.97 -10.79
CA ASP A 228 -8.80 25.12 -10.32
C ASP A 228 -9.98 25.04 -11.29
N ASP A 229 -10.30 26.14 -11.99
CA ASP A 229 -11.40 26.20 -12.95
C ASP A 229 -10.98 25.93 -14.41
N THR A 230 -9.75 25.50 -14.65
CA THR A 230 -9.24 25.27 -16.01
C THR A 230 -9.66 23.92 -16.59
N GLU A 231 -9.62 23.82 -17.93
CA GLU A 231 -9.88 22.55 -18.63
C GLU A 231 -8.87 21.46 -18.20
N LEU A 232 -7.62 21.85 -17.93
CA LEU A 232 -6.58 20.93 -17.45
C LEU A 232 -6.95 20.35 -16.08
N ALA A 233 -7.41 21.19 -15.16
CA ALA A 233 -7.85 20.74 -13.84
C ALA A 233 -9.10 19.86 -13.93
N THR A 234 -10.10 20.26 -14.71
CA THR A 234 -11.31 19.44 -14.92
C THR A 234 -10.96 18.06 -15.48
N THR A 235 -10.08 18.01 -16.48
CA THR A 235 -9.61 16.74 -17.07
C THR A 235 -8.82 15.89 -16.07
N ALA A 236 -7.99 16.53 -15.23
CA ALA A 236 -7.23 15.83 -14.19
C ALA A 236 -8.16 15.24 -13.12
N ASP A 237 -9.17 15.99 -12.67
CA ASP A 237 -10.15 15.55 -11.69
C ASP A 237 -11.03 14.42 -12.24
N ASP A 238 -11.38 14.47 -13.53
CA ASP A 238 -12.08 13.38 -14.20
C ASP A 238 -11.25 12.08 -14.21
N ARG A 239 -9.94 12.18 -14.47
CA ARG A 239 -9.00 11.04 -14.38
C ARG A 239 -8.84 10.52 -12.95
N ILE A 240 -8.80 11.40 -11.94
CA ILE A 240 -8.78 11.00 -10.52
C ILE A 240 -10.07 10.24 -10.19
N ARG A 241 -11.22 10.76 -10.62
CA ARG A 241 -12.53 10.16 -10.37
C ARG A 241 -12.67 8.77 -10.99
N SER A 242 -12.16 8.58 -12.21
CA SER A 242 -12.21 7.27 -12.89
C SER A 242 -11.06 6.33 -12.52
N PHE A 243 -10.03 6.81 -11.80
CA PHE A 243 -8.78 6.08 -11.58
C PHE A 243 -8.97 4.63 -11.12
N GLN A 244 -9.84 4.39 -10.14
CA GLN A 244 -10.07 3.03 -9.63
C GLN A 244 -10.73 2.13 -10.68
N ALA A 245 -11.74 2.63 -11.38
CA ALA A 245 -12.43 1.88 -12.43
C ALA A 245 -11.50 1.57 -13.60
N ASP A 246 -10.61 2.50 -13.95
CA ASP A 246 -9.67 2.33 -15.05
C ASP A 246 -8.50 1.42 -14.66
N ALA A 247 -8.00 1.52 -13.43
CA ALA A 247 -6.99 0.61 -12.88
C ALA A 247 -7.48 -0.84 -12.81
N ALA A 248 -8.75 -1.05 -12.43
CA ALA A 248 -9.36 -2.38 -12.45
C ALA A 248 -9.39 -3.00 -13.85
N LYS A 249 -9.71 -2.19 -14.87
CA LYS A 249 -9.76 -2.63 -16.28
C LYS A 249 -8.37 -2.88 -16.87
N VAL A 250 -7.47 -1.91 -16.72
CA VAL A 250 -6.16 -1.90 -17.40
C VAL A 250 -5.13 -2.73 -16.66
N ALA A 251 -5.08 -2.62 -15.33
CA ALA A 251 -4.04 -3.25 -14.50
C ALA A 251 -4.59 -4.40 -13.64
N GLY A 252 -5.82 -4.85 -13.88
CA GLY A 252 -6.37 -6.01 -13.17
C GLY A 252 -6.47 -5.81 -11.65
N VAL A 253 -6.63 -4.57 -11.19
CA VAL A 253 -6.80 -4.28 -9.77
C VAL A 253 -8.11 -4.86 -9.28
N PHE A 254 -8.01 -5.83 -8.38
CA PHE A 254 -9.13 -6.49 -7.73
C PHE A 254 -9.58 -5.75 -6.47
N HIS A 255 -8.62 -5.17 -5.72
CA HIS A 255 -8.91 -4.48 -4.47
C HIS A 255 -8.19 -3.13 -4.42
N HIS A 256 -8.95 -2.07 -4.16
CA HIS A 256 -8.43 -0.73 -3.91
C HIS A 256 -8.50 -0.44 -2.42
N LEU A 257 -7.41 0.07 -1.87
CA LEU A 257 -7.39 0.63 -0.52
C LEU A 257 -6.70 1.99 -0.48
N ILE A 258 -6.94 2.74 0.58
CA ILE A 258 -6.11 3.86 1.01
C ILE A 258 -5.56 3.41 2.36
N THR A 259 -4.25 3.47 2.58
CA THR A 259 -3.61 2.88 3.76
C THR A 259 -3.96 3.57 5.08
N LEU A 260 -3.90 4.90 5.11
CA LEU A 260 -4.13 5.70 6.32
C LEU A 260 -5.12 6.87 6.12
N PRO A 261 -6.29 6.66 5.47
CA PRO A 261 -7.27 7.73 5.26
C PRO A 261 -7.81 8.24 6.59
N THR A 262 -8.06 7.33 7.53
CA THR A 262 -8.65 7.64 8.83
C THR A 262 -7.70 8.37 9.76
N TYR A 263 -6.38 8.23 9.58
CA TYR A 263 -5.40 9.06 10.26
C TYR A 263 -5.59 10.54 9.88
N HIS A 264 -5.66 10.81 8.57
CA HIS A 264 -5.87 12.16 8.05
C HIS A 264 -7.24 12.72 8.43
N THR A 265 -8.32 11.95 8.27
CA THR A 265 -9.67 12.45 8.58
C THR A 265 -9.85 12.70 10.08
N ALA A 266 -9.30 11.85 10.96
CA ALA A 266 -9.38 12.07 12.40
C ALA A 266 -8.59 13.32 12.83
N ALA A 267 -7.40 13.54 12.28
CA ALA A 267 -6.61 14.73 12.55
C ALA A 267 -7.33 16.00 12.06
N LEU A 268 -7.81 16.01 10.81
CA LEU A 268 -8.49 17.16 10.21
C LEU A 268 -9.81 17.50 10.91
N SER A 269 -10.62 16.49 11.25
CA SER A 269 -11.88 16.71 11.95
C SER A 269 -11.65 17.26 13.35
N THR A 270 -10.62 16.77 14.05
CA THR A 270 -10.26 17.24 15.39
C THR A 270 -9.73 18.66 15.37
N ASP A 271 -8.85 19.00 14.43
CA ASP A 271 -8.34 20.36 14.23
C ASP A 271 -9.47 21.35 13.96
N THR A 272 -10.33 21.03 12.98
CA THR A 272 -11.46 21.87 12.57
C THR A 272 -12.41 22.11 13.74
N LEU A 273 -12.81 21.05 14.45
CA LEU A 273 -13.72 21.18 15.59
C LEU A 273 -13.07 21.95 16.75
N SER A 274 -11.80 21.70 17.05
CA SER A 274 -11.09 22.40 18.14
C SER A 274 -10.98 23.89 17.84
N ARG A 275 -10.66 24.26 16.59
CA ARG A 275 -10.58 25.66 16.16
C ARG A 275 -11.94 26.35 16.30
N ASP A 276 -13.01 25.72 15.83
CA ASP A 276 -14.35 26.34 15.90
C ASP A 276 -14.84 26.40 17.36
N TYR A 277 -14.67 25.33 18.14
CA TYR A 277 -15.18 25.24 19.51
C TYR A 277 -14.46 26.15 20.51
N PHE A 278 -13.14 26.26 20.42
CA PHE A 278 -12.35 27.15 21.29
C PHE A 278 -12.16 28.56 20.70
N GLY A 279 -12.57 28.77 19.45
CA GLY A 279 -12.69 30.09 18.83
C GLY A 279 -14.01 30.78 19.16
N ASP A 280 -14.42 31.70 18.29
CA ASP A 280 -15.60 32.56 18.52
C ASP A 280 -16.93 31.80 18.42
N GLU A 281 -16.97 30.61 17.81
CA GLU A 281 -18.20 29.85 17.57
C GLU A 281 -18.66 29.07 18.83
N GLY A 282 -17.75 28.67 19.72
CA GLY A 282 -18.12 27.91 20.92
C GLY A 282 -18.90 26.63 20.58
N MET A 283 -19.99 26.38 21.33
CA MET A 283 -20.89 25.25 21.07
C MET A 283 -21.49 25.24 19.64
N LEU A 284 -21.57 26.39 18.95
CA LEU A 284 -22.11 26.45 17.59
C LEU A 284 -21.21 25.69 16.61
N GLY A 285 -19.89 25.66 16.84
CA GLY A 285 -18.95 24.87 16.05
C GLY A 285 -19.31 23.38 16.06
N TYR A 286 -19.51 22.79 17.23
CA TYR A 286 -19.97 21.41 17.38
C TYR A 286 -21.34 21.17 16.72
N VAL A 287 -22.32 22.05 16.99
CA VAL A 287 -23.68 21.90 16.46
C VAL A 287 -23.70 21.96 14.92
N LYS A 288 -22.93 22.87 14.32
CA LYS A 288 -22.89 23.09 12.87
C LYS A 288 -22.11 21.99 12.13
N GLN A 289 -20.93 21.62 12.63
CA GLN A 289 -20.01 20.72 11.95
C GLN A 289 -20.29 19.24 12.23
N VAL A 290 -20.82 18.91 13.41
CA VAL A 290 -21.04 17.51 13.83
C VAL A 290 -22.52 17.21 13.92
N GLN A 291 -23.21 17.75 14.93
CA GLN A 291 -24.56 17.28 15.29
C GLN A 291 -25.58 17.45 14.15
N ARG A 292 -25.63 18.63 13.51
CA ARG A 292 -26.53 18.86 12.36
C ARG A 292 -26.16 18.01 11.15
N GLN A 293 -24.87 17.72 10.93
CA GLN A 293 -24.43 16.88 9.82
C GLN A 293 -24.82 15.43 10.06
N GLU A 294 -24.57 14.89 11.25
CA GLU A 294 -24.97 13.53 11.61
C GLU A 294 -26.49 13.33 11.45
N ILE A 295 -27.31 14.27 11.92
CA ILE A 295 -28.77 14.22 11.79
C ILE A 295 -29.19 14.24 10.31
N ARG A 296 -28.65 15.16 9.51
CA ARG A 296 -29.03 15.33 8.09
C ARG A 296 -28.59 14.17 7.21
N LEU A 297 -27.43 13.58 7.52
CA LEU A 297 -26.85 12.47 6.77
C LEU A 297 -27.31 11.10 7.31
N GLY A 298 -28.07 11.06 8.42
CA GLY A 298 -28.55 9.83 9.02
C GLY A 298 -27.45 8.99 9.68
N VAL A 299 -26.40 9.64 10.20
CA VAL A 299 -25.29 8.95 10.88
C VAL A 299 -25.75 8.50 12.26
N ALA A 300 -25.71 7.18 12.51
CA ALA A 300 -26.22 6.57 13.74
C ALA A 300 -25.47 7.01 15.01
N CYS A 301 -24.24 7.53 14.88
CA CYS A 301 -23.43 8.04 16.00
C CYS A 301 -24.09 9.18 16.79
N VAL A 302 -25.06 9.90 16.21
CA VAL A 302 -25.84 10.89 16.98
C VAL A 302 -26.54 10.24 18.19
N ARG A 303 -26.89 8.95 18.07
CA ARG A 303 -27.38 8.08 19.15
C ARG A 303 -26.25 7.16 19.66
N HIS A 304 -25.14 7.76 20.09
CA HIS A 304 -23.91 7.05 20.47
C HIS A 304 -24.10 6.00 21.59
N GLN A 305 -25.10 6.12 22.46
CA GLN A 305 -25.40 5.12 23.49
C GLN A 305 -25.84 3.79 22.86
N ASN A 306 -26.76 3.84 21.89
CA ASN A 306 -27.17 2.66 21.11
C ASN A 306 -25.99 2.10 20.31
N MET A 307 -25.20 2.96 19.67
CA MET A 307 -24.00 2.51 18.93
C MET A 307 -22.97 1.83 19.83
N ALA A 308 -22.94 2.15 21.12
CA ALA A 308 -22.11 1.47 22.12
C ALA A 308 -22.75 0.18 22.69
N GLY A 309 -23.93 -0.21 22.21
CA GLY A 309 -24.62 -1.45 22.57
C GLY A 309 -25.47 -1.36 23.85
N SER A 310 -25.94 -0.17 24.23
CA SER A 310 -26.78 -0.02 25.43
C SER A 310 -28.11 -0.79 25.33
N ASP A 311 -28.66 -0.89 24.13
CA ASP A 311 -29.87 -1.65 23.81
C ASP A 311 -29.66 -3.17 23.97
N ILE A 312 -28.58 -3.71 23.39
CA ILE A 312 -28.18 -5.11 23.57
C ILE A 312 -27.98 -5.43 25.06
N GLY A 313 -27.37 -4.51 25.81
CA GLY A 313 -27.19 -4.64 27.24
C GLY A 313 -28.53 -4.68 28.00
N ASP A 314 -29.51 -3.88 27.60
CA ASP A 314 -30.84 -3.89 28.22
C ASP A 314 -31.63 -5.17 27.91
N ASP A 315 -31.58 -5.64 26.66
CA ASP A 315 -32.20 -6.92 26.25
C ASP A 315 -31.61 -8.10 27.03
N HIS A 316 -30.29 -8.11 27.19
CA HIS A 316 -29.60 -9.12 27.99
C HIS A 316 -30.06 -9.09 29.45
N LYS A 317 -30.10 -7.91 30.08
CA LYS A 317 -30.58 -7.78 31.47
C LYS A 317 -32.03 -8.24 31.61
N GLU A 318 -32.90 -7.91 30.65
CA GLU A 318 -34.29 -8.34 30.65
C GLU A 318 -34.42 -9.86 30.53
N TYR A 319 -33.58 -10.50 29.70
CA TYR A 319 -33.56 -11.96 29.58
C TYR A 319 -33.26 -12.66 30.92
N PHE A 320 -32.30 -12.16 31.72
CA PHE A 320 -31.91 -12.80 32.99
C PHE A 320 -32.72 -12.35 34.19
N SER A 321 -33.11 -11.07 34.24
CA SER A 321 -33.71 -10.45 35.42
C SER A 321 -35.21 -10.16 35.25
N GLY A 322 -35.76 -10.37 34.05
CA GLY A 322 -37.16 -10.10 33.74
C GLY A 322 -37.57 -8.68 34.15
N ALA A 323 -38.67 -8.58 34.90
CA ALA A 323 -39.19 -7.31 35.39
C ALA A 323 -38.27 -6.56 36.39
N GLN A 324 -37.24 -7.21 36.94
CA GLN A 324 -36.26 -6.58 37.84
C GLN A 324 -35.05 -5.99 37.07
N ALA A 325 -35.04 -6.06 35.74
CA ALA A 325 -33.95 -5.53 34.94
C ALA A 325 -33.83 -4.00 35.06
N LEU A 326 -32.65 -3.53 35.50
CA LEU A 326 -32.32 -2.11 35.52
C LEU A 326 -31.82 -1.65 34.14
N LYS A 327 -32.74 -1.11 33.35
CA LYS A 327 -32.48 -0.67 31.97
C LYS A 327 -31.83 0.72 31.91
N ALA A 328 -30.98 0.95 30.92
CA ALA A 328 -30.43 2.26 30.59
C ALA A 328 -31.42 3.09 29.74
N SER A 329 -32.32 2.41 29.04
CA SER A 329 -33.47 3.00 28.36
C SER A 329 -34.52 3.50 29.37
N GLY A 330 -35.08 4.69 29.12
CA GLY A 330 -36.03 5.34 30.04
C GLY A 330 -36.57 6.66 29.48
N LYS A 331 -37.55 7.25 30.18
CA LYS A 331 -38.22 8.49 29.75
C LYS A 331 -37.24 9.67 29.59
N ASP A 332 -36.25 9.76 30.48
CA ASP A 332 -35.26 10.82 30.50
C ASP A 332 -34.00 10.49 29.67
N ASN A 333 -34.06 9.45 28.83
CA ASN A 333 -32.96 9.08 27.97
C ASN A 333 -32.73 10.19 26.92
N THR A 334 -31.50 10.69 26.84
CA THR A 334 -31.10 11.79 25.95
C THR A 334 -31.32 11.47 24.47
N MET A 335 -31.39 10.19 24.10
CA MET A 335 -31.69 9.77 22.73
C MET A 335 -33.09 10.17 22.25
N ASN A 336 -34.03 10.41 23.17
CA ASN A 336 -35.38 10.88 22.85
C ASN A 336 -35.39 12.28 22.19
N GLN A 337 -34.26 13.01 22.26
CA GLN A 337 -34.09 14.31 21.60
C GLN A 337 -33.75 14.20 20.11
N PHE A 338 -33.38 13.00 19.65
CA PHE A 338 -33.01 12.72 18.26
C PHE A 338 -34.02 11.81 17.56
N ALA A 339 -35.25 11.72 18.10
CA ALA A 339 -36.33 10.85 17.64
C ALA A 339 -36.92 11.29 16.30
#